data_AF-A0A1J5WMK8-F1
#
_entry.id   AF-A0A1J5WMK8-F1
#
_cell.length_a   1.000
_cell.length_b   1.000
_cell.length_c   1.000
_cell.angle_alpha   90.00
_cell.angle_beta   90.00
_cell.angle_gamma   90.00
#
_symmetry.space_group_name_H-M   'P 1'
#
loop_
_entity.id
_entity.type
_entity.pdbx_description
1 polymer ?
#
loop_
_entity_poly.entity_id
_entity_poly.type
_entity_poly.pdbx_seq_one_letter_code
_entity_poly.pdbx_strand_id
1 'polypeptide(L)'
;MTEKSMTLKTEKEMMEKYLSEPCTTLCKDGHVPYLLSGLAELPLEYTQLDAARPWILYWCVCSLSVLGHTIPGEQKTAILNSILECKSPRGGFGGGPGQDPHLATTYAAVAAIFSLGRQITESPELREKLEIEKLVGFIKKMKQENGSYVVCDGGECDVRGLYCALAVLSLLEIDTEPFAENTVKYIKSCQTYEGGFGCFPGDEAHSGHTFCCVSALKILNSLDGIDARAALRYSAQNQDTATGGMCGRTNKLEDGCYSFWGVAAIKTLCGLLEIENMDTVLDTEKLRVFILTCCQTGGGFRDKPEMKPDFYHTFYCLAGLSLIGNKSDGLGRIDAVHGTFRAP
;
A
#
# COMPACT_ATOMS: atom_id res chain seq x y z
N MET A 1 14.63 30.73 -13.98
CA MET A 1 13.80 29.52 -13.79
C MET A 1 14.63 28.34 -14.24
N THR A 2 14.85 27.36 -13.37
CA THR A 2 15.63 26.15 -13.68
C THR A 2 14.79 25.19 -14.51
N GLU A 3 15.43 24.39 -15.35
CA GLU A 3 14.81 23.44 -16.29
C GLU A 3 13.76 22.52 -15.62
N LYS A 4 14.03 22.09 -14.38
CA LYS A 4 13.13 21.28 -13.54
C LYS A 4 11.80 21.98 -13.20
N SER A 5 11.80 23.30 -13.04
CA SER A 5 10.57 24.09 -12.81
C SER A 5 9.74 24.24 -14.07
N MET A 6 10.35 24.21 -15.26
CA MET A 6 9.60 24.17 -16.53
C MET A 6 8.95 22.80 -16.73
N THR A 7 9.64 21.70 -16.41
CA THR A 7 9.11 20.33 -16.53
C THR A 7 7.88 20.09 -15.65
N LEU A 8 7.91 20.51 -14.39
CA LEU A 8 6.77 20.36 -13.47
C LEU A 8 5.54 21.13 -14.00
N LYS A 9 5.75 22.32 -14.54
CA LYS A 9 4.68 23.14 -15.11
C LYS A 9 4.06 22.45 -16.33
N THR A 10 4.89 21.83 -17.19
CA THR A 10 4.39 21.09 -18.35
C THR A 10 3.62 19.83 -17.97
N GLU A 11 4.02 19.12 -16.91
CA GLU A 11 3.31 17.91 -16.45
C GLU A 11 1.95 18.27 -15.84
N LYS A 12 1.86 19.37 -15.10
CA LYS A 12 0.58 19.87 -14.57
C LYS A 12 -0.36 20.33 -15.67
N GLU A 13 0.14 21.14 -16.62
CA GLU A 13 -0.63 21.57 -17.80
C GLU A 13 -1.12 20.36 -18.63
N MET A 14 -0.31 19.30 -18.71
CA MET A 14 -0.71 18.05 -19.34
C MET A 14 -1.87 17.38 -18.58
N MET A 15 -1.79 17.23 -17.26
CA MET A 15 -2.89 16.65 -16.48
C MET A 15 -4.17 17.47 -16.61
N GLU A 16 -4.09 18.79 -16.55
CA GLU A 16 -5.23 19.69 -16.77
C GLU A 16 -5.85 19.51 -18.16
N LYS A 17 -5.04 19.28 -19.20
CA LYS A 17 -5.54 18.95 -20.54
C LYS A 17 -6.32 17.63 -20.55
N TYR A 18 -5.81 16.57 -19.91
CA TYR A 18 -6.56 15.31 -19.79
C TYR A 18 -7.89 15.53 -19.05
N LEU A 19 -7.87 16.31 -17.97
CA LEU A 19 -9.05 16.62 -17.16
C LEU A 19 -10.09 17.50 -17.86
N SER A 20 -9.75 18.13 -18.99
CA SER A 20 -10.72 18.85 -19.83
C SER A 20 -11.74 17.92 -20.52
N GLU A 21 -11.42 16.63 -20.62
CA GLU A 21 -12.29 15.56 -21.14
C GLU A 21 -12.39 14.42 -20.10
N PRO A 22 -13.12 14.63 -18.99
CA PRO A 22 -13.08 13.73 -17.84
C PRO A 22 -13.67 12.36 -18.16
N CYS A 23 -12.98 11.31 -17.71
CA CYS A 23 -13.51 9.96 -17.68
C CYS A 23 -14.24 9.72 -16.36
N THR A 24 -15.49 9.29 -16.44
CA THR A 24 -16.33 9.03 -15.25
C THR A 24 -16.56 7.54 -14.99
N THR A 25 -16.01 6.67 -15.83
CA THR A 25 -16.29 5.23 -15.83
C THR A 25 -15.01 4.43 -15.62
N LEU A 26 -15.09 3.45 -14.72
CA LEU A 26 -14.03 2.48 -14.49
C LEU A 26 -14.08 1.37 -15.55
N CYS A 27 -13.02 1.21 -16.33
CA CYS A 27 -12.87 0.25 -17.43
C CYS A 27 -12.45 -1.14 -16.93
N LYS A 28 -13.29 -1.78 -16.11
CA LYS A 28 -13.01 -3.10 -15.50
C LYS A 28 -12.58 -4.16 -16.51
N ASP A 29 -13.23 -4.19 -17.68
CA ASP A 29 -12.99 -5.18 -18.74
C ASP A 29 -11.57 -5.15 -19.30
N GLY A 30 -10.91 -3.99 -19.25
CA GLY A 30 -9.50 -3.84 -19.64
C GLY A 30 -8.53 -4.20 -18.52
N HIS A 31 -8.90 -3.92 -17.27
CA HIS A 31 -8.02 -4.12 -16.12
C HIS A 31 -7.91 -5.59 -15.69
N VAL A 32 -8.99 -6.37 -15.81
CA VAL A 32 -8.97 -7.79 -15.41
C VAL A 32 -7.95 -8.60 -16.24
N PRO A 33 -7.98 -8.59 -17.59
CA PRO A 33 -6.98 -9.31 -18.39
C PRO A 33 -5.55 -8.84 -18.12
N TYR A 34 -5.36 -7.53 -17.92
CA TYR A 34 -4.06 -6.96 -17.55
C TYR A 34 -3.54 -7.58 -16.24
N LEU A 35 -4.37 -7.60 -15.18
CA LEU A 35 -4.00 -8.17 -13.89
C LEU A 35 -3.76 -9.68 -13.94
N LEU A 36 -4.55 -10.42 -14.74
CA LEU A 36 -4.35 -11.85 -14.96
C LEU A 36 -3.01 -12.15 -15.65
N SER A 37 -2.53 -11.25 -16.52
CA SER A 37 -1.19 -11.40 -17.12
C SER A 37 -0.07 -11.34 -16.08
N GLY A 38 -0.27 -10.60 -14.98
CA GLY A 38 0.68 -10.54 -13.87
C GLY A 38 0.73 -11.81 -13.01
N LEU A 39 -0.22 -12.73 -13.20
CA LEU A 39 -0.27 -14.04 -12.56
C LEU A 39 0.22 -15.17 -13.49
N ALA A 40 0.65 -14.82 -14.70
CA ALA A 40 1.20 -15.74 -15.69
C ALA A 40 2.73 -15.58 -15.79
N GLU A 41 3.33 -16.15 -16.83
CA GLU A 41 4.73 -15.91 -17.14
C GLU A 41 4.95 -14.45 -17.55
N LEU A 42 5.88 -13.78 -16.86
CA LEU A 42 6.21 -12.38 -17.10
C LEU A 42 7.37 -12.25 -18.11
N PRO A 43 7.36 -11.21 -18.95
CA PRO A 43 8.42 -10.99 -19.91
C PRO A 43 9.70 -10.46 -19.22
N LEU A 44 10.83 -10.53 -19.94
CA LEU A 44 12.19 -10.27 -19.40
C LEU A 44 12.34 -8.88 -18.76
N GLU A 45 11.54 -7.90 -19.16
CA GLU A 45 11.56 -6.55 -18.59
C GLU A 45 11.26 -6.53 -17.09
N TYR A 46 10.60 -7.56 -16.56
CA TYR A 46 10.31 -7.70 -15.14
C TYR A 46 11.49 -8.22 -14.30
N THR A 47 12.66 -8.51 -14.88
CA THR A 47 13.85 -8.92 -14.10
C THR A 47 14.26 -7.88 -13.07
N GLN A 48 13.94 -6.59 -13.28
CA GLN A 48 14.16 -5.54 -12.27
C GLN A 48 13.34 -5.74 -10.98
N LEU A 49 12.27 -6.54 -11.04
CA LEU A 49 11.39 -6.90 -9.93
C LEU A 49 11.58 -8.36 -9.49
N ASP A 50 12.69 -9.02 -9.84
CA ASP A 50 12.95 -10.40 -9.43
C ASP A 50 13.06 -10.57 -7.90
N ALA A 51 13.45 -9.51 -7.19
CA ALA A 51 13.44 -9.46 -5.72
C ALA A 51 12.08 -9.00 -5.13
N ALA A 52 11.03 -8.92 -5.96
CA ALA A 52 9.72 -8.41 -5.59
C ALA A 52 8.56 -9.28 -6.14
N ARG A 53 8.79 -10.56 -6.42
CA ARG A 53 7.73 -11.43 -6.97
C ARG A 53 6.49 -11.54 -6.06
N PRO A 54 6.60 -11.65 -4.72
CA PRO A 54 5.44 -11.59 -3.85
C PRO A 54 4.63 -10.29 -3.96
N TRP A 55 5.28 -9.17 -4.27
CA TRP A 55 4.59 -7.90 -4.49
C TRP A 55 3.71 -7.92 -5.74
N ILE A 56 4.21 -8.48 -6.84
CA ILE A 56 3.43 -8.64 -8.07
C ILE A 56 2.18 -9.48 -7.80
N LEU A 57 2.35 -10.61 -7.12
CA LEU A 57 1.23 -11.49 -6.76
C LEU A 57 0.22 -10.77 -5.85
N TYR A 58 0.69 -10.03 -4.84
CA TYR A 58 -0.15 -9.22 -3.98
C TYR A 58 -0.94 -8.16 -4.75
N TRP A 59 -0.28 -7.36 -5.58
CA TRP A 59 -0.94 -6.30 -6.35
C TRP A 59 -2.00 -6.89 -7.29
N CYS A 60 -1.67 -7.98 -7.99
CA CYS A 60 -2.60 -8.63 -8.90
C CYS A 60 -3.79 -9.26 -8.19
N VAL A 61 -3.55 -10.08 -7.16
CA VAL A 61 -4.62 -10.77 -6.42
C VAL A 61 -5.53 -9.76 -5.72
N CYS A 62 -4.97 -8.76 -5.03
CA CYS A 62 -5.77 -7.75 -4.34
C CYS A 62 -6.61 -6.94 -5.32
N SER A 63 -6.04 -6.52 -6.46
CA SER A 63 -6.77 -5.78 -7.48
C SER A 63 -7.92 -6.58 -8.07
N LEU A 64 -7.71 -7.86 -8.37
CA LEU A 64 -8.77 -8.75 -8.86
C LEU A 64 -9.90 -8.91 -7.84
N SER A 65 -9.55 -9.10 -6.56
CA SER A 65 -10.54 -9.17 -5.47
C SER A 65 -11.32 -7.87 -5.31
N VAL A 66 -10.66 -6.71 -5.41
CA VAL A 66 -11.31 -5.38 -5.36
C VAL A 66 -12.23 -5.17 -6.57
N LEU A 67 -11.87 -5.66 -7.75
CA LEU A 67 -12.72 -5.61 -8.95
C LEU A 67 -13.90 -6.59 -8.90
N GLY A 68 -13.96 -7.47 -7.90
CA GLY A 68 -14.97 -8.53 -7.79
C GLY A 68 -14.75 -9.69 -8.76
N HIS A 69 -13.53 -9.84 -9.28
CA HIS A 69 -13.18 -10.95 -10.15
C HIS A 69 -12.83 -12.20 -9.35
N THR A 70 -13.49 -13.32 -9.66
CA THR A 70 -13.24 -14.60 -8.99
C THR A 70 -12.09 -15.35 -9.67
N ILE A 71 -10.97 -15.47 -8.97
CA ILE A 71 -9.86 -16.34 -9.38
C ILE A 71 -10.29 -17.82 -9.22
N PRO A 72 -10.18 -18.67 -10.26
CA PRO A 72 -10.50 -20.10 -10.17
C PRO A 72 -9.68 -20.84 -9.11
N GLY A 73 -10.25 -21.88 -8.49
CA GLY A 73 -9.62 -22.60 -7.37
C GLY A 73 -8.25 -23.22 -7.68
N GLU A 74 -8.08 -23.77 -8.89
CA GLU A 74 -6.78 -24.29 -9.36
C GLU A 74 -5.74 -23.18 -9.44
N GLN A 75 -6.11 -22.02 -10.00
CA GLN A 75 -5.21 -20.87 -10.09
C GLN A 75 -4.90 -20.29 -8.71
N LYS A 76 -5.86 -20.25 -7.77
CA LYS A 76 -5.58 -19.87 -6.37
C LYS A 76 -4.54 -20.78 -5.73
N THR A 77 -4.62 -22.08 -6.00
CA THR A 77 -3.66 -23.08 -5.49
C THR A 77 -2.27 -22.88 -6.09
N ALA A 78 -2.19 -22.62 -7.39
CA ALA A 78 -0.92 -22.33 -8.08
C ALA A 78 -0.26 -21.04 -7.56
N ILE A 79 -1.04 -19.97 -7.34
CA ILE A 79 -0.56 -18.72 -6.74
C ILE A 79 -0.05 -18.97 -5.32
N LEU A 80 -0.82 -19.70 -4.50
CA LEU A 80 -0.42 -20.04 -3.13
C LEU A 80 0.91 -20.80 -3.12
N ASN A 81 1.06 -21.81 -3.98
CA ASN A 81 2.31 -22.57 -4.09
C ASN A 81 3.48 -21.66 -4.51
N SER A 82 3.27 -20.76 -5.48
CA SER A 82 4.30 -19.80 -5.92
C SER A 82 4.75 -18.85 -4.79
N ILE A 83 3.82 -18.43 -3.93
CA ILE A 83 4.14 -17.63 -2.74
C ILE A 83 4.96 -18.47 -1.74
N LEU A 84 4.54 -19.73 -1.50
CA LEU A 84 5.21 -20.63 -0.57
C LEU A 84 6.63 -21.02 -1.02
N GLU A 85 6.93 -21.03 -2.32
CA GLU A 85 8.30 -21.22 -2.83
C GLU A 85 9.25 -20.08 -2.44
N CYS A 86 8.73 -18.89 -2.17
CA CYS A 86 9.52 -17.75 -1.68
C CYS A 86 9.76 -17.79 -0.16
N LYS A 87 9.22 -18.79 0.55
CA LYS A 87 9.37 -18.91 2.00
C LYS A 87 10.82 -19.26 2.36
N SER A 88 11.38 -18.55 3.33
CA SER A 88 12.73 -18.81 3.81
C SER A 88 12.74 -19.85 4.94
N PRO A 89 13.71 -20.78 4.97
CA PRO A 89 13.92 -21.66 6.14
C PRO A 89 14.27 -20.88 7.41
N ARG A 90 14.68 -19.61 7.29
CA ARG A 90 15.01 -18.70 8.40
C ARG A 90 13.80 -17.94 8.95
N GLY A 91 12.60 -18.19 8.41
CA GLY A 91 11.37 -17.48 8.74
C GLY A 91 11.12 -16.28 7.83
N GLY A 92 9.85 -16.03 7.48
CA GLY A 92 9.45 -14.99 6.53
C GLY A 92 9.59 -15.40 5.06
N PHE A 93 9.44 -14.44 4.15
CA PHE A 93 9.48 -14.65 2.69
C PHE A 93 10.51 -13.72 2.04
N GLY A 94 11.26 -14.26 1.08
CA GLY A 94 12.15 -13.49 0.21
C GLY A 94 11.44 -12.95 -1.04
N GLY A 95 12.19 -12.27 -1.90
CA GLY A 95 11.71 -11.73 -3.16
C GLY A 95 11.44 -12.77 -4.26
N GLY A 96 12.01 -13.96 -4.10
CA GLY A 96 11.88 -15.12 -4.98
C GLY A 96 12.45 -16.38 -4.31
N PRO A 97 12.31 -17.56 -4.93
CA PRO A 97 12.82 -18.82 -4.39
C PRO A 97 14.33 -18.75 -4.13
N GLY A 98 14.74 -19.15 -2.92
CA GLY A 98 16.15 -19.14 -2.50
C GLY A 98 16.70 -17.77 -2.09
N GLN A 99 15.93 -16.69 -2.21
CA GLN A 99 16.34 -15.38 -1.71
C GLN A 99 16.14 -15.25 -0.19
N ASP A 100 16.91 -14.34 0.41
CA ASP A 100 16.83 -14.04 1.83
C ASP A 100 15.48 -13.42 2.22
N PRO A 101 14.95 -13.71 3.43
CA PRO A 101 13.68 -13.16 3.87
C PRO A 101 13.81 -11.66 4.13
N HIS A 102 12.75 -10.94 3.78
CA HIS A 102 12.69 -9.50 3.90
C HIS A 102 11.28 -9.08 4.37
N LEU A 103 11.19 -8.07 5.24
CA LEU A 103 9.92 -7.66 5.86
C LEU A 103 8.88 -7.23 4.80
N ALA A 104 9.30 -6.48 3.78
CA ALA A 104 8.42 -6.05 2.68
C ALA A 104 7.81 -7.23 1.90
N THR A 105 8.61 -8.21 1.49
CA THR A 105 8.13 -9.39 0.75
C THR A 105 7.37 -10.36 1.64
N THR A 106 7.69 -10.40 2.94
CA THR A 106 6.90 -11.12 3.96
C THR A 106 5.49 -10.52 4.07
N TYR A 107 5.38 -9.20 4.15
CA TYR A 107 4.08 -8.52 4.11
C TYR A 107 3.32 -8.82 2.83
N ALA A 108 3.94 -8.66 1.67
CA ALA A 108 3.27 -8.91 0.39
C ALA A 108 2.79 -10.36 0.25
N ALA A 109 3.63 -11.34 0.62
CA ALA A 109 3.26 -12.75 0.63
C ALA A 109 2.03 -13.03 1.51
N VAL A 110 2.05 -12.55 2.75
CA VAL A 110 0.93 -12.74 3.69
C VAL A 110 -0.32 -12.02 3.18
N ALA A 111 -0.21 -10.76 2.77
CA ALA A 111 -1.34 -9.97 2.27
C ALA A 111 -1.97 -10.58 1.00
N ALA A 112 -1.17 -11.15 0.10
CA ALA A 112 -1.65 -11.89 -1.07
C ALA A 112 -2.44 -13.13 -0.66
N ILE A 113 -1.93 -13.92 0.28
CA ILE A 113 -2.60 -15.12 0.81
C ILE A 113 -3.95 -14.74 1.43
N PHE A 114 -4.00 -13.68 2.25
CA PHE A 114 -5.25 -13.18 2.82
C PHE A 114 -6.26 -12.77 1.75
N SER A 115 -5.79 -12.19 0.65
CA SER A 115 -6.65 -11.74 -0.46
C SER A 115 -7.16 -12.86 -1.36
N LEU A 116 -6.53 -14.05 -1.33
CA LEU A 116 -7.07 -15.25 -1.98
C LEU A 116 -8.32 -15.79 -1.27
N GLY A 117 -8.49 -15.48 0.03
CA GLY A 117 -9.70 -15.75 0.83
C GLY A 117 -9.42 -16.11 2.28
N ARG A 118 -10.25 -15.60 3.22
CA ARG A 118 -10.14 -15.80 4.69
C ARG A 118 -10.17 -17.26 5.14
N GLN A 119 -10.82 -18.14 4.39
CA GLN A 119 -10.84 -19.58 4.68
C GLN A 119 -9.45 -20.22 4.66
N ILE A 120 -8.45 -19.54 4.08
CA ILE A 120 -7.08 -20.04 3.98
C ILE A 120 -6.32 -19.78 5.29
N THR A 121 -6.52 -18.65 5.99
CA THR A 121 -5.71 -18.25 7.16
C THR A 121 -6.17 -18.86 8.48
N GLU A 122 -7.43 -19.30 8.54
CA GLU A 122 -7.99 -20.09 9.65
C GLU A 122 -7.72 -21.60 9.49
N SER A 123 -7.25 -22.05 8.31
CA SER A 123 -6.90 -23.45 8.09
C SER A 123 -5.65 -23.84 8.89
N PRO A 124 -5.73 -24.84 9.79
CA PRO A 124 -4.55 -25.36 10.50
C PRO A 124 -3.42 -25.78 9.55
N GLU A 125 -3.78 -26.34 8.40
CA GLU A 125 -2.83 -26.80 7.38
C GLU A 125 -2.05 -25.65 6.76
N LEU A 126 -2.69 -24.48 6.53
CA LEU A 126 -1.97 -23.32 6.04
C LEU A 126 -1.05 -22.77 7.13
N ARG A 127 -1.54 -22.65 8.37
CA ARG A 127 -0.71 -22.13 9.47
C ARG A 127 0.55 -22.96 9.66
N GLU A 128 0.44 -24.29 9.54
CA GLU A 128 1.60 -25.19 9.52
C GLU A 128 2.54 -24.89 8.33
N LYS A 129 2.01 -24.75 7.11
CA LYS A 129 2.81 -24.41 5.92
C LYS A 129 3.54 -23.06 6.04
N LEU A 130 2.91 -22.07 6.70
CA LEU A 130 3.49 -20.75 6.93
C LEU A 130 4.61 -20.76 7.96
N GLU A 131 4.69 -21.79 8.82
CA GLU A 131 5.64 -21.87 9.93
C GLU A 131 5.63 -20.58 10.77
N ILE A 132 4.44 -20.23 11.29
CA ILE A 132 4.15 -18.97 11.98
C ILE A 132 5.19 -18.66 13.07
N GLU A 133 5.63 -19.65 13.83
CA GLU A 133 6.64 -19.48 14.88
C GLU A 133 7.98 -19.00 14.32
N LYS A 134 8.43 -19.53 13.18
CA LYS A 134 9.66 -19.08 12.51
C LYS A 134 9.50 -17.68 11.93
N LEU A 135 8.35 -17.39 11.33
CA LEU A 135 8.03 -16.06 10.81
C LEU A 135 8.02 -15.02 11.93
N VAL A 136 7.38 -15.30 13.06
CA VAL A 136 7.40 -14.44 14.24
C VAL A 136 8.82 -14.32 14.80
N GLY A 137 9.60 -15.40 14.82
CA GLY A 137 11.02 -15.38 15.18
C GLY A 137 11.85 -14.46 14.30
N PHE A 138 11.63 -14.48 12.98
CA PHE A 138 12.23 -13.54 12.04
C PHE A 138 11.84 -12.09 12.36
N ILE A 139 10.56 -11.79 12.56
CA ILE A 139 10.11 -10.43 12.92
C ILE A 139 10.74 -9.95 14.24
N LYS A 140 10.83 -10.83 15.25
CA LYS A 140 11.51 -10.53 16.52
C LYS A 140 12.99 -10.20 16.31
N LYS A 141 13.68 -10.95 15.45
CA LYS A 141 15.09 -10.69 15.10
C LYS A 141 15.27 -9.34 14.40
N MET A 142 14.32 -8.92 13.58
CA MET A 142 14.39 -7.65 12.86
C MET A 142 14.19 -6.42 13.75
N LYS A 143 13.45 -6.56 14.86
CA LYS A 143 13.24 -5.48 15.83
C LYS A 143 14.56 -5.07 16.49
N GLN A 144 14.84 -3.76 16.51
CA GLN A 144 16.01 -3.16 17.13
C GLN A 144 15.69 -2.63 18.55
N GLU A 145 16.74 -2.37 19.34
CA GLU A 145 16.62 -1.87 20.72
C GLU A 145 15.89 -0.52 20.80
N ASN A 146 16.17 0.38 19.85
CA ASN A 146 15.55 1.71 19.76
C ASN A 146 14.07 1.67 19.30
N GLY A 147 13.53 0.49 18.95
CA GLY A 147 12.16 0.31 18.45
C GLY A 147 12.00 0.33 16.93
N SER A 148 13.06 0.58 16.17
CA SER A 148 13.04 0.48 14.72
C SER A 148 13.17 -0.98 14.26
N TYR A 149 13.01 -1.24 12.96
CA TYR A 149 13.13 -2.58 12.39
C TYR A 149 14.05 -2.55 11.18
N VAL A 150 15.06 -3.43 11.15
CA VAL A 150 15.83 -3.66 9.92
C VAL A 150 14.99 -4.52 8.98
N VAL A 151 15.03 -4.24 7.67
CA VAL A 151 14.13 -4.93 6.72
C VAL A 151 14.57 -6.38 6.43
N CYS A 152 15.85 -6.67 6.57
CA CYS A 152 16.47 -7.99 6.48
C CYS A 152 17.83 -7.96 7.20
N ASP A 153 18.53 -9.11 7.24
CA ASP A 153 19.88 -9.18 7.80
C ASP A 153 20.84 -8.24 7.06
N GLY A 154 21.36 -7.22 7.75
CA GLY A 154 22.25 -6.21 7.17
C GLY A 154 21.55 -5.18 6.28
N GLY A 155 20.22 -5.19 6.22
CA GLY A 155 19.42 -4.24 5.44
C GLY A 155 19.26 -2.88 6.11
N GLU A 156 18.56 -1.98 5.42
CA GLU A 156 18.21 -0.65 5.93
C GLU A 156 17.18 -0.71 7.06
N CYS A 157 17.04 0.42 7.74
CA CYS A 157 16.11 0.58 8.84
C CYS A 157 15.21 1.80 8.64
N ASP A 158 13.93 1.55 8.43
CA ASP A 158 12.92 2.60 8.26
C ASP A 158 11.51 2.14 8.64
N VAL A 159 10.56 3.08 8.58
CA VAL A 159 9.16 2.86 8.96
C VAL A 159 8.40 1.88 8.05
N ARG A 160 8.91 1.53 6.86
CA ARG A 160 8.29 0.52 6.00
C ARG A 160 8.49 -0.87 6.61
N GLY A 161 9.71 -1.15 7.08
CA GLY A 161 10.04 -2.41 7.76
C GLY A 161 9.14 -2.66 8.97
N LEU A 162 9.03 -1.66 9.86
CA LEU A 162 8.20 -1.78 11.06
C LEU A 162 6.71 -1.94 10.72
N TYR A 163 6.20 -1.22 9.72
CA TYR A 163 4.81 -1.36 9.30
C TYR A 163 4.56 -2.77 8.75
N CYS A 164 5.44 -3.26 7.86
CA CYS A 164 5.31 -4.60 7.29
C CYS A 164 5.32 -5.68 8.38
N ALA A 165 6.22 -5.58 9.36
CA ALA A 165 6.27 -6.47 10.51
C ALA A 165 4.95 -6.49 11.30
N LEU A 166 4.46 -5.31 11.70
CA LEU A 166 3.25 -5.18 12.52
C LEU A 166 1.98 -5.58 11.75
N ALA A 167 1.90 -5.24 10.46
CA ALA A 167 0.79 -5.65 9.61
C ALA A 167 0.73 -7.17 9.45
N VAL A 168 1.87 -7.84 9.31
CA VAL A 168 1.93 -9.30 9.25
C VAL A 168 1.46 -9.93 10.56
N LEU A 169 1.95 -9.46 11.71
CA LEU A 169 1.51 -9.95 13.02
C LEU A 169 0.00 -9.77 13.21
N SER A 170 -0.51 -8.58 12.88
CA SER A 170 -1.93 -8.23 12.98
C SER A 170 -2.80 -9.09 12.07
N LEU A 171 -2.42 -9.28 10.80
CA LEU A 171 -3.14 -10.15 9.86
C LEU A 171 -3.19 -11.58 10.39
N LEU A 172 -2.08 -12.10 10.93
CA LEU A 172 -1.99 -13.46 11.46
C LEU A 172 -2.62 -13.64 12.86
N GLU A 173 -3.23 -12.59 13.39
CA GLU A 173 -3.84 -12.53 14.72
C GLU A 173 -2.86 -12.87 15.84
N ILE A 174 -1.59 -12.48 15.67
CA ILE A 174 -0.54 -12.60 16.68
C ILE A 174 -0.54 -11.34 17.55
N ASP A 175 -0.46 -11.54 18.86
CA ASP A 175 -0.37 -10.45 19.82
C ASP A 175 0.82 -9.52 19.50
N THR A 176 0.51 -8.23 19.36
CA THR A 176 1.47 -7.18 18.99
C THR A 176 2.00 -6.42 20.20
N GLU A 177 1.43 -6.61 21.40
CA GLU A 177 1.88 -5.95 22.63
C GLU A 177 3.38 -6.16 22.91
N PRO A 178 3.97 -7.37 22.72
CA PRO A 178 5.41 -7.59 22.91
C PRO A 178 6.30 -6.80 21.93
N PHE A 179 5.72 -6.26 20.86
CA PHE A 179 6.43 -5.49 19.83
C PHE A 179 6.26 -3.98 20.00
N ALA A 180 5.40 -3.51 20.92
CA ALA A 180 5.12 -2.09 21.11
C ALA A 180 6.26 -1.33 21.81
N GLU A 181 6.99 -2.00 22.71
CA GLU A 181 8.05 -1.36 23.51
C GLU A 181 9.11 -0.71 22.62
N ASN A 182 9.40 0.57 22.89
CA ASN A 182 10.24 1.49 22.11
C ASN A 182 9.76 1.76 20.67
N THR A 183 9.04 0.84 20.03
CA THR A 183 8.50 0.99 18.67
C THR A 183 7.54 2.16 18.59
N VAL A 184 6.61 2.30 19.54
CA VAL A 184 5.68 3.43 19.60
C VAL A 184 6.45 4.76 19.71
N LYS A 185 7.49 4.82 20.55
CA LYS A 185 8.32 6.00 20.71
C LYS A 185 9.08 6.34 19.43
N TYR A 186 9.65 5.34 18.77
CA TYR A 186 10.35 5.51 17.49
C TYR A 186 9.43 6.06 16.40
N ILE A 187 8.24 5.49 16.22
CA ILE A 187 7.26 5.97 15.25
C ILE A 187 6.87 7.42 15.53
N LYS A 188 6.56 7.76 16.80
CA LYS A 188 6.22 9.13 17.20
C LYS A 188 7.34 10.13 16.90
N SER A 189 8.60 9.73 17.06
CA SER A 189 9.75 10.59 16.70
C SER A 189 9.94 10.79 15.20
N CYS A 190 9.24 10.03 14.35
CA CYS A 190 9.24 10.24 12.90
C CYS A 190 8.24 11.33 12.46
N GLN A 191 7.38 11.84 13.36
CA GLN A 191 6.49 12.95 13.03
C GLN A 191 7.32 14.24 12.87
N THR A 192 7.09 14.94 11.77
CA THR A 192 7.87 16.12 11.36
C THR A 192 7.15 17.42 11.72
N TYR A 193 7.84 18.55 11.55
CA TYR A 193 7.23 19.88 11.69
C TYR A 193 6.12 20.15 10.65
N GLU A 194 6.10 19.44 9.53
CA GLU A 194 5.06 19.55 8.51
C GLU A 194 3.75 18.88 8.97
N GLY A 195 3.81 18.00 9.97
CA GLY A 195 2.70 17.25 10.54
C GLY A 195 2.65 15.79 10.08
N GLY A 196 3.14 15.48 8.87
CA GLY A 196 3.32 14.12 8.39
C GLY A 196 4.53 13.41 9.00
N PHE A 197 4.78 12.17 8.58
CA PHE A 197 5.90 11.36 9.07
C PHE A 197 6.94 11.12 7.99
N GLY A 198 8.21 11.11 8.40
CA GLY A 198 9.37 10.77 7.57
C GLY A 198 9.75 9.30 7.61
N CYS A 199 10.76 8.92 6.81
CA CYS A 199 11.26 7.54 6.72
C CYS A 199 11.88 7.04 8.04
N PHE A 200 12.52 7.97 8.74
CA PHE A 200 13.14 7.84 10.06
C PHE A 200 13.13 9.22 10.74
N PRO A 201 13.49 9.32 12.03
CA PRO A 201 13.47 10.60 12.75
C PRO A 201 14.33 11.68 12.08
N GLY A 202 13.73 12.84 11.82
CA GLY A 202 14.38 13.99 11.18
C GLY A 202 14.32 14.02 9.65
N ASP A 203 13.73 13.02 9.01
CA ASP A 203 13.52 12.99 7.55
C ASP A 203 12.30 13.83 7.10
N GLU A 204 12.20 14.14 5.81
CA GLU A 204 11.09 14.87 5.19
C GLU A 204 9.77 14.08 5.32
N ALA A 205 8.65 14.79 5.53
CA ALA A 205 7.35 14.12 5.55
C ALA A 205 7.02 13.49 4.19
N HIS A 206 6.44 12.29 4.20
CA HIS A 206 6.04 11.60 2.99
C HIS A 206 4.74 10.83 3.19
N SER A 207 3.83 10.86 2.21
CA SER A 207 2.50 10.23 2.28
C SER A 207 2.60 8.73 2.55
N GLY A 208 3.54 8.03 1.91
CA GLY A 208 3.78 6.60 2.15
C GLY A 208 4.30 6.29 3.56
N HIS A 209 5.19 7.13 4.10
CA HIS A 209 5.73 6.96 5.46
C HIS A 209 4.70 7.35 6.53
N THR A 210 3.89 8.36 6.25
CA THR A 210 2.73 8.77 7.05
C THR A 210 1.73 7.63 7.15
N PHE A 211 1.38 6.98 6.05
CA PHE A 211 0.59 5.76 6.07
C PHE A 211 1.22 4.68 6.96
N CYS A 212 2.50 4.35 6.74
CA CYS A 212 3.17 3.30 7.51
C CYS A 212 3.13 3.58 9.02
N CYS A 213 3.41 4.82 9.43
CA CYS A 213 3.42 5.24 10.83
C CYS A 213 2.01 5.22 11.45
N VAL A 214 1.03 5.83 10.78
CA VAL A 214 -0.36 5.91 11.28
C VAL A 214 -0.97 4.52 11.39
N SER A 215 -0.78 3.68 10.37
CA SER A 215 -1.29 2.29 10.38
C SER A 215 -0.60 1.43 11.45
N ALA A 216 0.73 1.56 11.61
CA ALA A 216 1.45 0.87 12.68
C ALA A 216 0.97 1.27 14.08
N LEU A 217 0.76 2.57 14.33
CA LEU A 217 0.21 3.05 15.60
C LEU A 217 -1.24 2.58 15.80
N LYS A 218 -2.03 2.49 14.73
CA LYS A 218 -3.39 1.95 14.81
C LYS A 218 -3.39 0.47 15.18
N ILE A 219 -2.49 -0.33 14.61
CA ILE A 219 -2.32 -1.75 14.95
C ILE A 219 -1.92 -1.91 16.42
N LEU A 220 -0.98 -1.09 16.91
CA LEU A 220 -0.50 -1.09 18.29
C LEU A 220 -1.46 -0.41 19.29
N ASN A 221 -2.66 0.00 18.85
CA ASN A 221 -3.62 0.77 19.66
C ASN A 221 -2.98 1.97 20.39
N SER A 222 -2.07 2.67 19.70
CA SER A 222 -1.18 3.69 20.27
C SER A 222 -1.18 5.00 19.46
N LEU A 223 -2.31 5.29 18.80
CA LEU A 223 -2.49 6.55 18.07
C LEU A 223 -2.48 7.78 18.99
N ASP A 224 -2.72 7.61 20.29
CA ASP A 224 -2.63 8.71 21.24
C ASP A 224 -1.21 9.28 21.30
N GLY A 225 -1.07 10.60 21.39
CA GLY A 225 0.22 11.27 21.58
C GLY A 225 1.02 11.55 20.29
N ILE A 226 0.41 11.39 19.12
CA ILE A 226 0.83 12.13 17.90
C ILE A 226 0.00 13.41 17.78
N ASP A 227 0.50 14.40 17.03
CA ASP A 227 -0.35 15.50 16.58
C ASP A 227 -1.21 15.04 15.40
N ALA A 228 -2.34 14.39 15.71
CA ALA A 228 -3.23 13.82 14.70
C ALA A 228 -3.87 14.89 13.79
N ARG A 229 -4.08 16.11 14.30
CA ARG A 229 -4.63 17.21 13.49
C ARG A 229 -3.60 17.71 12.49
N ALA A 230 -2.33 17.85 12.90
CA ALA A 230 -1.26 18.21 11.98
C ALA A 230 -1.02 17.11 10.94
N ALA A 231 -1.08 15.83 11.33
CA ALA A 231 -0.99 14.71 10.39
C ALA A 231 -2.13 14.72 9.37
N LEU A 232 -3.38 14.93 9.81
CA LEU A 232 -4.54 15.00 8.91
C LEU A 232 -4.42 16.20 7.96
N ARG A 233 -4.04 17.37 8.48
CA ARG A 233 -3.79 18.57 7.69
C ARG A 233 -2.71 18.33 6.63
N TYR A 234 -1.60 17.69 7.01
CA TYR A 234 -0.51 17.34 6.10
C TYR A 234 -0.97 16.37 4.99
N SER A 235 -1.72 15.33 5.34
CA SER A 235 -2.20 14.37 4.34
C SER A 235 -3.21 15.01 3.39
N ALA A 236 -4.11 15.87 3.88
CA ALA A 236 -5.10 16.57 3.08
C ALA A 236 -4.48 17.62 2.13
N GLN A 237 -3.49 18.40 2.58
CA GLN A 237 -2.84 19.42 1.74
C GLN A 237 -2.07 18.82 0.54
N ASN A 238 -1.78 17.52 0.58
CA ASN A 238 -1.12 16.84 -0.53
C ASN A 238 -2.06 16.58 -1.71
N GLN A 239 -3.36 16.91 -1.61
CA GLN A 239 -4.26 16.96 -2.76
C GLN A 239 -4.13 18.31 -3.49
N ASP A 240 -3.80 18.28 -4.78
CA ASP A 240 -3.78 19.48 -5.61
C ASP A 240 -5.21 19.92 -5.94
N THR A 241 -5.51 21.20 -5.74
CA THR A 241 -6.87 21.73 -5.92
C THR A 241 -7.31 21.85 -7.38
N ALA A 242 -6.35 21.92 -8.32
CA ALA A 242 -6.62 22.04 -9.75
C ALA A 242 -6.78 20.66 -10.39
N THR A 243 -5.86 19.74 -10.12
CA THR A 243 -5.90 18.40 -10.75
C THR A 243 -6.75 17.39 -9.97
N GLY A 244 -6.90 17.57 -8.65
CA GLY A 244 -7.53 16.60 -7.76
C GLY A 244 -6.62 15.45 -7.33
N GLY A 245 -5.45 15.30 -7.96
CA GLY A 245 -4.48 14.25 -7.66
C GLY A 245 -3.73 14.50 -6.35
N MET A 246 -3.12 13.45 -5.82
CA MET A 246 -2.35 13.54 -4.57
C MET A 246 -0.86 13.39 -4.82
N CYS A 247 -0.03 14.15 -4.11
CA CYS A 247 1.41 14.04 -4.14
C CYS A 247 1.97 13.31 -2.90
N GLY A 248 3.22 12.88 -3.02
CA GLY A 248 3.91 12.20 -1.93
C GLY A 248 4.40 13.12 -0.83
N ARG A 249 4.71 14.37 -1.18
CA ARG A 249 5.35 15.34 -0.28
C ARG A 249 5.25 16.75 -0.86
N THR A 250 5.43 17.74 -0.01
CA THR A 250 5.32 19.16 -0.34
C THR A 250 6.14 19.53 -1.59
N ASN A 251 5.54 20.31 -2.51
CA ASN A 251 6.17 20.76 -3.76
C ASN A 251 6.62 19.66 -4.74
N LYS A 252 6.00 18.47 -4.68
CA LYS A 252 6.17 17.41 -5.69
C LYS A 252 4.89 17.21 -6.50
N LEU A 253 5.03 16.50 -7.60
CA LEU A 253 3.93 16.15 -8.49
C LEU A 253 2.97 15.16 -7.85
N GLU A 254 1.75 15.22 -8.34
CA GLU A 254 0.71 14.22 -8.18
C GLU A 254 1.13 12.89 -8.82
N ASP A 255 0.71 11.79 -8.19
CA ASP A 255 0.94 10.41 -8.64
C ASP A 255 -0.22 9.54 -8.16
N GLY A 256 -0.76 8.73 -9.08
CA GLY A 256 -1.88 7.83 -8.86
C GLY A 256 -1.74 6.94 -7.63
N CYS A 257 -0.53 6.49 -7.27
CA CYS A 257 -0.36 5.61 -6.11
C CYS A 257 -0.64 6.30 -4.76
N TYR A 258 -0.45 7.62 -4.67
CA TYR A 258 -0.78 8.37 -3.44
C TYR A 258 -2.29 8.49 -3.20
N SER A 259 -3.11 8.15 -4.19
CA SER A 259 -4.56 7.93 -4.01
C SER A 259 -4.86 6.85 -2.97
N PHE A 260 -3.96 5.89 -2.75
CA PHE A 260 -4.05 4.98 -1.61
C PHE A 260 -3.30 5.54 -0.40
N TRP A 261 -2.00 5.83 -0.54
CA TRP A 261 -1.14 6.16 0.61
C TRP A 261 -1.64 7.37 1.40
N GLY A 262 -2.08 8.43 0.71
CA GLY A 262 -2.65 9.62 1.35
C GLY A 262 -4.02 9.34 1.95
N VAL A 263 -4.94 8.77 1.17
CA VAL A 263 -6.33 8.54 1.58
C VAL A 263 -6.44 7.54 2.73
N ALA A 264 -5.61 6.49 2.75
CA ALA A 264 -5.60 5.50 3.82
C ALA A 264 -5.17 6.12 5.17
N ALA A 265 -4.17 7.01 5.15
CA ALA A 265 -3.78 7.78 6.33
C ALA A 265 -4.90 8.73 6.78
N ILE A 266 -5.51 9.48 5.85
CA ILE A 266 -6.65 10.37 6.11
C ILE A 266 -7.79 9.59 6.76
N LYS A 267 -8.19 8.45 6.19
CA LYS A 267 -9.32 7.64 6.68
C LYS A 267 -9.07 7.15 8.12
N THR A 268 -7.85 6.71 8.42
CA THR A 268 -7.47 6.28 9.77
C THR A 268 -7.48 7.45 10.76
N LEU A 269 -6.97 8.61 10.37
CA LEU A 269 -6.96 9.83 11.19
C LEU A 269 -8.35 10.42 11.42
N CYS A 270 -9.22 10.42 10.39
CA CYS A 270 -10.62 10.81 10.53
C CYS A 270 -11.34 9.92 11.56
N GLY A 271 -11.09 8.61 11.54
CA GLY A 271 -11.63 7.70 12.55
C GLY A 271 -11.17 8.01 13.98
N LEU A 272 -9.90 8.43 14.15
CA LEU A 272 -9.38 8.87 15.45
C LEU A 272 -9.96 10.21 15.90
N LEU A 273 -10.19 11.13 14.98
CA LEU A 273 -10.70 12.48 15.24
C LEU A 273 -12.23 12.57 15.17
N GLU A 274 -12.91 11.43 15.04
CA GLU A 274 -14.37 11.32 14.94
C GLU A 274 -14.98 12.17 13.80
N ILE A 275 -14.24 12.28 12.69
CA ILE A 275 -14.71 12.95 11.46
C ILE A 275 -15.45 11.92 10.61
N GLU A 276 -16.77 11.98 10.63
CA GLU A 276 -17.63 11.03 9.90
C GLU A 276 -17.56 11.21 8.38
N ASN A 277 -17.54 12.47 7.91
CA ASN A 277 -17.56 12.79 6.49
C ASN A 277 -16.17 13.19 5.98
N MET A 278 -15.53 12.28 5.23
CA MET A 278 -14.21 12.50 4.63
C MET A 278 -14.21 13.61 3.56
N ASP A 279 -15.36 13.95 2.97
CA ASP A 279 -15.47 15.05 2.00
C ASP A 279 -15.20 16.43 2.63
N THR A 280 -15.21 16.52 3.96
CA THR A 280 -14.84 17.74 4.68
C THR A 280 -13.33 17.99 4.73
N VAL A 281 -12.53 16.98 4.41
CA VAL A 281 -11.05 17.03 4.47
C VAL A 281 -10.38 16.75 3.12
N LEU A 282 -11.07 16.07 2.20
CA LEU A 282 -10.56 15.67 0.90
C LEU A 282 -11.66 15.82 -0.15
N ASP A 283 -11.36 16.40 -1.32
CA ASP A 283 -12.30 16.43 -2.44
C ASP A 283 -12.29 15.06 -3.14
N THR A 284 -13.14 14.14 -2.66
CA THR A 284 -13.15 12.75 -3.12
C THR A 284 -13.56 12.60 -4.57
N GLU A 285 -14.48 13.44 -5.05
CA GLU A 285 -14.93 13.37 -6.45
C GLU A 285 -13.84 13.89 -7.40
N LYS A 286 -13.13 14.97 -7.07
CA LYS A 286 -11.97 15.37 -7.89
C LYS A 286 -10.88 14.31 -7.90
N LEU A 287 -10.60 13.67 -6.76
CA LEU A 287 -9.63 12.57 -6.72
C LEU A 287 -10.10 11.39 -7.60
N ARG A 288 -11.38 11.05 -7.55
CA ARG A 288 -11.97 10.02 -8.42
C ARG A 288 -11.77 10.36 -9.90
N VAL A 289 -12.10 11.58 -10.30
CA VAL A 289 -11.94 12.06 -11.69
C VAL A 289 -10.46 12.04 -12.11
N PHE A 290 -9.55 12.45 -11.23
CA PHE A 290 -8.10 12.35 -11.46
C PHE A 290 -7.67 10.91 -11.75
N ILE A 291 -8.06 9.95 -10.89
CA ILE A 291 -7.69 8.54 -11.07
C ILE A 291 -8.23 8.00 -12.39
N LEU A 292 -9.53 8.22 -12.67
CA LEU A 292 -10.19 7.67 -13.86
C LEU A 292 -9.74 8.34 -15.17
N THR A 293 -9.32 9.60 -15.13
CA THR A 293 -8.95 10.36 -16.33
C THR A 293 -7.44 10.35 -16.60
N CYS A 294 -6.63 10.58 -15.57
CA CYS A 294 -5.19 10.72 -15.73
C CYS A 294 -4.45 9.37 -15.58
N CYS A 295 -4.92 8.52 -14.68
CA CYS A 295 -4.21 7.30 -14.27
C CYS A 295 -4.74 6.05 -14.97
N GLN A 296 -6.02 6.01 -15.37
CA GLN A 296 -6.61 4.87 -16.06
C GLN A 296 -6.07 4.74 -17.50
N THR A 297 -5.84 3.51 -17.93
CA THR A 297 -5.52 3.17 -19.32
C THR A 297 -6.47 2.10 -19.87
N GLY A 298 -6.25 1.60 -21.09
CA GLY A 298 -6.99 0.46 -21.63
C GLY A 298 -6.78 -0.86 -20.86
N GLY A 299 -5.76 -0.93 -20.00
CA GLY A 299 -5.47 -2.07 -19.12
C GLY A 299 -4.44 -1.67 -18.06
N GLY A 300 -4.81 -1.76 -16.78
CA GLY A 300 -4.02 -1.23 -15.68
C GLY A 300 -4.11 0.29 -15.50
N PHE A 301 -3.54 0.75 -14.39
CA PHE A 301 -3.32 2.16 -14.07
C PHE A 301 -1.83 2.49 -14.05
N ARG A 302 -1.53 3.78 -14.13
CA ARG A 302 -0.19 4.37 -14.13
C ARG A 302 -0.09 5.47 -13.06
N ASP A 303 1.13 5.94 -12.85
CA ASP A 303 1.45 7.13 -12.06
C ASP A 303 0.66 8.37 -12.55
N LYS A 304 0.90 8.80 -13.78
CA LYS A 304 0.32 10.00 -14.40
C LYS A 304 0.31 9.87 -15.92
N PRO A 305 -0.27 10.82 -16.70
CA PRO A 305 -0.30 10.71 -18.14
C PRO A 305 1.07 10.50 -18.79
N GLU A 306 1.10 9.85 -19.96
CA GLU A 306 2.30 9.42 -20.70
C GLU A 306 3.16 8.33 -20.03
N MET A 307 2.93 8.00 -18.76
CA MET A 307 3.59 6.86 -18.11
C MET A 307 2.96 5.52 -18.55
N LYS A 308 3.76 4.45 -18.52
CA LYS A 308 3.25 3.09 -18.76
C LYS A 308 2.50 2.58 -17.52
N PRO A 309 1.43 1.79 -17.69
CA PRO A 309 0.77 1.14 -16.56
C PRO A 309 1.65 0.03 -15.98
N ASP A 310 1.57 -0.14 -14.66
CA ASP A 310 2.22 -1.24 -13.93
C ASP A 310 1.27 -1.81 -12.86
N PHE A 311 1.59 -3.01 -12.34
CA PHE A 311 0.73 -3.68 -11.35
C PHE A 311 0.65 -2.91 -10.02
N TYR A 312 1.72 -2.20 -9.64
CA TYR A 312 1.78 -1.38 -8.42
C TYR A 312 0.76 -0.24 -8.49
N HIS A 313 0.82 0.62 -9.52
CA HIS A 313 -0.10 1.73 -9.71
C HIS A 313 -1.52 1.24 -9.96
N THR A 314 -1.68 0.13 -10.69
CA THR A 314 -3.00 -0.53 -10.87
C THR A 314 -3.66 -0.81 -9.53
N PHE A 315 -2.94 -1.46 -8.61
CA PHE A 315 -3.48 -1.76 -7.30
C PHE A 315 -3.75 -0.50 -6.49
N TYR A 316 -2.79 0.41 -6.36
CA TYR A 316 -2.95 1.56 -5.48
C TYR A 316 -3.96 2.60 -5.99
N CYS A 317 -4.18 2.71 -7.30
CA CYS A 317 -5.28 3.49 -7.86
C CYS A 317 -6.64 2.85 -7.53
N LEU A 318 -6.79 1.54 -7.74
CA LEU A 318 -8.02 0.81 -7.40
C LEU A 318 -8.32 0.85 -5.90
N ALA A 319 -7.28 0.74 -5.06
CA ALA A 319 -7.40 0.85 -3.62
C ALA A 319 -7.82 2.26 -3.20
N GLY A 320 -7.27 3.31 -3.83
CA GLY A 320 -7.72 4.69 -3.64
C GLY A 320 -9.20 4.89 -3.97
N LEU A 321 -9.65 4.41 -5.14
CA LEU A 321 -11.06 4.43 -5.55
C LEU A 321 -11.97 3.69 -4.55
N SER A 322 -11.53 2.53 -4.06
CA SER A 322 -12.26 1.77 -3.03
C SER A 322 -12.39 2.56 -1.71
N LEU A 323 -11.33 3.25 -1.29
CA LEU A 323 -11.30 3.97 0.00
C LEU A 323 -12.17 5.23 0.02
N ILE A 324 -12.27 5.95 -1.11
CA ILE A 324 -13.18 7.08 -1.27
C ILE A 324 -14.64 6.64 -1.42
N GLY A 325 -14.89 5.40 -1.86
CA GLY A 325 -16.17 4.71 -1.62
C GLY A 325 -17.33 5.11 -2.53
N ASN A 326 -17.06 5.52 -3.78
CA ASN A 326 -18.13 5.79 -4.74
C ASN A 326 -18.82 4.49 -5.17
N LYS A 327 -20.12 4.39 -4.90
CA LYS A 327 -20.92 3.17 -5.16
C LYS A 327 -21.01 2.81 -6.63
N SER A 328 -20.92 3.79 -7.55
CA SER A 328 -21.03 3.53 -9.00
C SER A 328 -19.86 2.71 -9.54
N ASP A 329 -18.70 2.77 -8.89
CA ASP A 329 -17.52 2.00 -9.28
C ASP A 329 -17.67 0.50 -8.93
N GLY A 330 -18.57 0.16 -8.00
CA GLY A 330 -18.87 -1.21 -7.60
C GLY A 330 -17.62 -1.99 -7.18
N LEU A 331 -16.74 -1.36 -6.39
CA LEU A 331 -15.49 -1.95 -5.91
C LEU A 331 -15.69 -2.63 -4.56
N GLY A 332 -14.97 -3.73 -4.36
CA GLY A 332 -14.82 -4.37 -3.08
C GLY A 332 -13.99 -3.51 -2.10
N ARG A 333 -14.11 -3.82 -0.80
CA ARG A 333 -13.57 -2.97 0.26
C ARG A 333 -12.08 -3.23 0.52
N ILE A 334 -11.30 -2.16 0.56
CA ILE A 334 -9.93 -2.16 1.11
C ILE A 334 -9.93 -1.84 2.61
N ASP A 335 -9.10 -2.55 3.37
CA ASP A 335 -8.75 -2.20 4.73
C ASP A 335 -7.67 -1.10 4.74
N ALA A 336 -8.01 0.08 5.24
CA ALA A 336 -7.12 1.25 5.23
C ALA A 336 -5.92 1.13 6.18
N VAL A 337 -5.89 0.15 7.08
CA VAL A 337 -4.77 -0.05 8.01
C VAL A 337 -3.79 -1.05 7.41
N HIS A 338 -4.29 -2.15 6.87
CA HIS A 338 -3.45 -3.23 6.32
C HIS A 338 -3.15 -3.08 4.83
N GLY A 339 -3.83 -2.16 4.14
CA GLY A 339 -3.69 -1.97 2.69
C GLY A 339 -4.03 -3.22 1.89
N THR A 340 -4.99 -4.03 2.32
CA THR A 340 -5.33 -5.29 1.64
C THR A 340 -6.83 -5.41 1.46
N PHE A 341 -7.25 -6.30 0.56
CA PHE A 341 -8.66 -6.58 0.34
C PHE A 341 -9.27 -7.19 1.60
N ARG A 342 -10.41 -6.64 2.04
CA ARG A 342 -11.19 -7.18 3.14
C ARG A 342 -12.38 -7.94 2.54
N ALA A 343 -12.29 -9.27 2.57
CA ALA A 343 -13.42 -10.12 2.23
C ALA A 343 -14.66 -9.71 3.07
N PRO A 344 -15.85 -9.65 2.45
CA PRO A 344 -17.08 -9.24 3.11
C PRO A 344 -17.44 -10.08 4.33
#